data_AF-A0A660UH84-F1
#
_entry.id   AF-A0A660UH84-F1
#
_cell.length_a   1.000
_cell.length_b   1.000
_cell.length_c   1.000
_cell.angle_alpha   90.00
_cell.angle_beta   90.00
_cell.angle_gamma   90.00
#
_symmetry.space_group_name_H-M   'P 1'
#
loop_
_entity.id
_entity.type
_entity.pdbx_description
1 polymer ?
#
loop_
_entity_poly.entity_id
_entity_poly.type
_entity_poly.pdbx_seq_one_letter_code
_entity_poly.pdbx_strand_id
1 'polypeptide(L)'
;MKLGMPDMLDFFERFSKLHVARFQRPLWQRYHTDPSPLNALIVFLEGYAFERRGCNPSYAHAAADILMSLPFKPDPAELWEMFRSCLGGGKLNEKVNPLYHTDSEECNCLLCKVKGEDIIRQTEALIREDRVREAWEKLTSIRGIGAKIASLFLRDLAVWFDLTPNVDRWYMQPVDVWVRRTVKLLSGSNMSDEEIAKWIVLNSGNPERANQGIWYFASQVCGSEFRLDAFRTELTAKRFTSGISQA
;
A
#
# COMPACT_ATOMS: atom_id res chain seq x y z
N MET A 1 -8.28 31.88 -4.22
CA MET A 1 -6.93 31.31 -4.36
C MET A 1 -6.98 30.28 -5.49
N LYS A 2 -6.26 30.52 -6.60
CA LYS A 2 -6.10 29.52 -7.68
C LYS A 2 -5.15 28.46 -7.15
N LEU A 3 -5.55 27.19 -7.10
CA LEU A 3 -4.64 26.10 -6.77
C LEU A 3 -3.95 25.63 -8.05
N GLY A 4 -2.63 25.81 -8.11
CA GLY A 4 -1.75 25.17 -9.07
C GLY A 4 -1.71 23.66 -8.85
N MET A 5 -1.13 22.93 -9.79
CA MET A 5 -0.94 21.48 -9.66
C MET A 5 -0.06 21.09 -8.44
N PRO A 6 1.05 21.79 -8.15
CA PRO A 6 1.79 21.59 -6.89
C PRO A 6 0.91 21.79 -5.66
N ASP A 7 0.11 22.86 -5.63
CA ASP A 7 -0.78 23.15 -4.49
C ASP A 7 -1.83 22.05 -4.24
N MET A 8 -2.22 21.31 -5.29
CA MET A 8 -3.18 20.20 -5.16
C MET A 8 -2.54 18.95 -4.55
N LEU A 9 -1.28 18.65 -4.87
CA LEU A 9 -0.57 17.52 -4.25
C LEU A 9 -0.23 17.82 -2.79
N ASP A 10 0.13 19.06 -2.47
CA ASP A 10 0.28 19.53 -1.09
C ASP A 10 -1.04 19.47 -0.31
N PHE A 11 -2.17 19.78 -0.98
CA PHE A 11 -3.50 19.59 -0.40
C PHE A 11 -3.74 18.11 -0.05
N PHE A 12 -3.47 17.19 -0.96
CA PHE A 12 -3.63 15.76 -0.69
C PHE A 12 -2.69 15.28 0.40
N GLU A 13 -1.43 15.72 0.41
CA GLU A 13 -0.47 15.40 1.47
C GLU A 13 -1.07 15.65 2.86
N ARG A 14 -1.85 16.72 3.07
CA ARG A 14 -2.49 16.99 4.37
C ARG A 14 -3.50 15.91 4.77
N PHE A 15 -4.20 15.30 3.80
CA PHE A 15 -5.10 14.17 4.05
C PHE A 15 -4.37 12.87 4.40
N SER A 16 -3.06 12.76 4.11
CA SER A 16 -2.26 11.62 4.58
C SER A 16 -2.30 11.49 6.10
N LYS A 17 -2.37 12.59 6.85
CA LYS A 17 -2.48 12.56 8.31
C LYS A 17 -3.72 11.81 8.79
N LEU A 18 -4.84 11.93 8.05
CA LEU A 18 -6.07 11.20 8.35
C LEU A 18 -5.95 9.72 7.97
N HIS A 19 -5.29 9.40 6.86
CA HIS A 19 -4.95 8.02 6.51
C HIS A 19 -4.11 7.36 7.61
N VAL A 20 -3.01 8.02 8.01
CA VAL A 20 -2.11 7.55 9.07
C VAL A 20 -2.87 7.33 10.36
N ALA A 21 -3.69 8.30 10.78
CA ALA A 21 -4.43 8.20 12.04
C ALA A 21 -5.48 7.08 12.04
N ARG A 22 -6.20 6.88 10.92
CA ARG A 22 -7.34 5.95 10.85
C ARG A 22 -6.96 4.52 10.47
N PHE A 23 -5.95 4.34 9.63
CA PHE A 23 -5.63 3.02 9.06
C PHE A 23 -4.24 2.56 9.48
N GLN A 24 -3.21 3.39 9.24
CA GLN A 24 -1.84 2.95 9.44
C GLN A 24 -1.49 2.79 10.92
N ARG A 25 -1.79 3.78 11.77
CA ARG A 25 -1.43 3.75 13.19
C ARG A 25 -2.08 2.58 13.92
N PRO A 26 -3.39 2.30 13.81
CA PRO A 26 -3.99 1.13 14.46
C PRO A 26 -3.32 -0.19 14.06
N LEU A 27 -3.00 -0.37 12.78
CA LEU A 27 -2.35 -1.57 12.26
C LEU A 27 -0.89 -1.70 12.78
N TRP A 28 -0.11 -0.62 12.69
CA TRP A 28 1.33 -0.65 13.00
C TRP A 28 1.64 -0.52 14.49
N GLN A 29 0.67 -0.14 15.33
CA GLN A 29 0.87 0.10 16.77
C GLN A 29 1.43 -1.14 17.48
N ARG A 30 0.97 -2.33 17.10
CA ARG A 30 1.45 -3.59 17.67
C ARG A 30 2.95 -3.75 17.43
N TYR A 31 3.39 -3.63 16.18
CA TYR A 31 4.80 -3.72 15.83
C TYR A 31 5.65 -2.61 16.46
N HIS A 32 5.12 -1.40 16.56
CA HIS A 32 5.82 -0.30 17.24
C HIS A 32 6.07 -0.58 18.72
N THR A 33 5.12 -1.21 19.38
CA THR A 33 5.21 -1.53 20.82
C THR A 33 6.16 -2.70 21.08
N ASP A 34 6.15 -3.70 20.19
CA ASP A 34 7.00 -4.88 20.27
C ASP A 34 7.54 -5.26 18.88
N PRO A 35 8.68 -4.66 18.46
CA PRO A 35 9.27 -4.96 17.16
C PRO A 35 9.85 -6.38 17.13
N SER A 36 9.15 -7.28 16.44
CA SER A 36 9.56 -8.68 16.29
C SER A 36 9.21 -9.23 14.90
N PRO A 37 9.92 -10.26 14.40
CA PRO A 37 9.56 -10.91 13.15
C PRO A 37 8.10 -11.38 13.08
N LEU A 38 7.55 -11.85 14.20
CA LEU A 38 6.14 -12.28 14.28
C LEU A 38 5.19 -11.09 14.10
N ASN A 39 5.40 -10.00 14.83
CA ASN A 39 4.55 -8.81 14.70
C ASN A 39 4.68 -8.15 13.32
N ALA A 40 5.86 -8.23 12.69
CA ALA A 40 6.05 -7.76 11.31
C ALA A 40 5.23 -8.58 10.30
N LEU A 41 5.21 -9.91 10.46
CA LEU A 41 4.37 -10.80 9.64
C LEU A 41 2.87 -10.53 9.85
N ILE A 42 2.45 -10.32 11.10
CA ILE A 42 1.06 -9.98 11.42
C ILE A 42 0.65 -8.68 10.73
N VAL A 43 1.44 -7.61 10.85
CA VAL A 43 1.19 -6.33 10.16
C VAL A 43 1.09 -6.53 8.65
N PHE A 44 2.02 -7.31 8.06
CA PHE A 44 2.00 -7.57 6.63
C PHE A 44 0.76 -8.33 6.16
N LEU A 45 0.36 -9.38 6.88
CA LEU A 45 -0.80 -10.21 6.53
C LEU A 45 -2.12 -9.47 6.74
N GLU A 46 -2.25 -8.75 7.86
CA GLU A 46 -3.46 -8.04 8.22
C GLU A 46 -3.71 -6.82 7.31
N GLY A 47 -2.65 -6.08 6.97
CA GLY A 47 -2.78 -4.83 6.22
C GLY A 47 -2.56 -4.90 4.71
N TYR A 48 -1.88 -5.93 4.21
CA TYR A 48 -1.31 -5.87 2.85
C TYR A 48 -1.48 -7.14 2.04
N ALA A 49 -1.13 -8.30 2.58
CA ALA A 49 -0.94 -9.53 1.79
C ALA A 49 -2.19 -10.00 1.02
N PHE A 50 -3.38 -9.60 1.50
CA PHE A 50 -4.68 -9.95 0.92
C PHE A 50 -5.40 -8.77 0.26
N GLU A 51 -4.75 -7.60 0.08
CA GLU A 51 -5.31 -6.38 -0.51
C GLU A 51 -5.57 -6.49 -2.02
N ARG A 52 -6.45 -7.42 -2.40
CA ARG A 52 -6.87 -7.71 -3.76
C ARG A 52 -8.36 -7.56 -3.91
N ARG A 53 -8.79 -7.14 -5.10
CA ARG A 53 -10.20 -7.01 -5.44
C ARG A 53 -10.89 -8.38 -5.33
N GLY A 54 -11.99 -8.44 -4.58
CA GLY A 54 -12.78 -9.66 -4.40
C GLY A 54 -12.16 -10.70 -3.48
N CYS A 55 -11.10 -10.35 -2.72
CA CYS A 55 -10.59 -11.23 -1.67
C CYS A 55 -11.63 -11.37 -0.55
N ASN A 56 -11.70 -12.54 0.09
CA ASN A 56 -12.57 -12.74 1.24
C ASN A 56 -12.04 -11.90 2.40
N PRO A 57 -12.86 -11.01 3.00
CA PRO A 57 -12.42 -10.12 4.07
C PRO A 57 -11.90 -10.87 5.31
N SER A 58 -12.28 -12.13 5.48
CA SER A 58 -11.85 -12.95 6.62
C SER A 58 -10.40 -13.43 6.52
N TYR A 59 -9.77 -13.37 5.34
CA TYR A 59 -8.42 -13.94 5.15
C TYR A 59 -7.35 -13.21 5.97
N ALA A 60 -7.39 -11.88 5.99
CA ALA A 60 -6.44 -11.08 6.77
C ALA A 60 -6.52 -11.41 8.26
N HIS A 61 -7.74 -11.41 8.82
CA HIS A 61 -7.98 -11.72 10.23
C HIS A 61 -7.63 -13.16 10.59
N ALA A 62 -8.08 -14.14 9.80
CA ALA A 62 -7.76 -15.54 10.05
C ALA A 62 -6.24 -15.80 10.04
N ALA A 63 -5.51 -15.21 9.10
CA ALA A 63 -4.05 -15.34 9.03
C ALA A 63 -3.35 -14.73 10.25
N ALA A 64 -3.78 -13.53 10.67
CA ALA A 64 -3.23 -12.85 11.83
C ALA A 64 -3.51 -13.62 13.14
N ASP A 65 -4.75 -14.08 13.33
CA ASP A 65 -5.16 -14.81 14.54
C ASP A 65 -4.43 -16.14 14.68
N ILE A 66 -4.24 -16.87 13.58
CA ILE A 66 -3.46 -18.12 13.59
C ILE A 66 -2.01 -17.85 13.98
N LEU A 67 -1.37 -16.82 13.42
CA LEU A 67 0.00 -16.47 13.80
C LEU A 67 0.13 -16.08 15.28
N MET A 68 -0.88 -15.42 15.84
CA MET A 68 -0.89 -15.10 17.27
C MET A 68 -1.02 -16.33 18.18
N SER A 69 -1.55 -17.43 17.65
CA SER A 69 -1.71 -18.70 18.38
C SER A 69 -0.51 -19.65 18.26
N LEU A 70 0.43 -19.36 17.37
CA LEU A 70 1.54 -20.24 17.01
C LEU A 70 2.85 -19.88 17.73
N PRO A 71 3.79 -20.84 17.88
CA PRO A 71 5.10 -20.58 18.44
C PRO A 71 5.92 -19.63 17.54
N PHE A 72 6.99 -19.06 18.09
CA PHE A 72 7.93 -18.23 17.36
C PHE A 72 8.61 -19.08 16.26
N LYS A 73 8.30 -18.77 14.99
CA LYS A 73 8.66 -19.50 13.75
C LYS A 73 7.75 -20.70 13.45
N PRO A 74 6.51 -20.44 13.01
CA PRO A 74 5.62 -21.52 12.58
C PRO A 74 6.14 -22.23 11.34
N ASP A 75 5.86 -23.53 11.26
CA ASP A 75 6.09 -24.30 10.04
C ASP A 75 5.16 -23.80 8.90
N PRO A 76 5.69 -23.57 7.68
CA PRO A 76 4.87 -23.07 6.58
C PRO A 76 3.73 -24.00 6.14
N ALA A 77 3.92 -25.32 6.23
CA ALA A 77 2.87 -26.28 5.89
C ALA A 77 1.79 -26.27 6.97
N GLU A 78 2.19 -26.27 8.25
CA GLU A 78 1.27 -26.17 9.39
C GLU A 78 0.43 -24.88 9.33
N LEU A 79 1.05 -23.73 9.07
CA LEU A 79 0.35 -22.45 8.92
C LEU A 79 -0.70 -22.52 7.80
N TRP A 80 -0.35 -23.12 6.66
CA TRP A 80 -1.30 -23.30 5.56
C TRP A 80 -2.49 -24.18 5.95
N GLU A 81 -2.24 -25.30 6.62
CA GLU A 81 -3.29 -26.23 7.05
C GLU A 81 -4.23 -25.61 8.09
N MET A 82 -3.69 -24.87 9.05
CA MET A 82 -4.50 -24.13 10.01
C MET A 82 -5.33 -23.05 9.33
N PHE A 83 -4.75 -22.34 8.34
CA PHE A 83 -5.47 -21.32 7.59
C PHE A 83 -6.62 -21.91 6.77
N ARG A 84 -6.40 -23.04 6.10
CA ARG A 84 -7.47 -23.79 5.41
C ARG A 84 -8.57 -24.22 6.36
N SER A 85 -8.19 -24.77 7.51
CA SER A 85 -9.13 -25.31 8.50
C SER A 85 -9.97 -24.21 9.14
N CYS A 86 -9.36 -23.06 9.49
CA CYS A 86 -10.05 -21.90 10.04
C CYS A 86 -11.14 -21.35 9.11
N LEU A 87 -10.93 -21.46 7.79
CA LEU A 87 -11.86 -21.00 6.77
C LEU A 87 -12.85 -22.09 6.30
N GLY A 88 -13.00 -23.17 7.07
CA GLY A 88 -13.97 -24.23 6.81
C GLY A 88 -13.62 -25.14 5.63
N GLY A 89 -12.33 -25.24 5.26
CA GLY A 89 -11.86 -26.16 4.23
C GLY A 89 -12.34 -25.86 2.80
N GLY A 90 -12.86 -24.66 2.55
CA GLY A 90 -13.29 -24.23 1.22
C GLY A 90 -12.14 -24.20 0.22
N LYS A 91 -12.46 -24.20 -1.09
CA LYS A 91 -11.45 -24.06 -2.16
C LYS A 91 -10.79 -22.69 -2.10
N LEU A 92 -9.67 -22.59 -1.38
CA LEU A 92 -8.78 -21.43 -1.42
C LEU A 92 -8.04 -21.42 -2.75
N ASN A 93 -7.83 -20.23 -3.31
CA ASN A 93 -7.07 -20.09 -4.56
C ASN A 93 -5.56 -20.12 -4.27
N GLU A 94 -4.98 -21.32 -4.30
CA GLU A 94 -3.57 -21.62 -4.04
C GLU A 94 -2.60 -20.86 -4.96
N LYS A 95 -3.03 -20.48 -6.18
CA LYS A 95 -2.16 -19.76 -7.14
C LYS A 95 -1.82 -18.35 -6.67
N VAL A 96 -2.69 -17.74 -5.88
CA VAL A 96 -2.55 -16.36 -5.41
C VAL A 96 -2.51 -16.27 -3.90
N ASN A 97 -2.54 -17.37 -3.15
CA ASN A 97 -2.52 -17.27 -1.69
C ASN A 97 -1.07 -17.14 -1.18
N PRO A 98 -0.70 -16.06 -0.47
CA PRO A 98 0.64 -15.89 0.08
C PRO A 98 1.02 -16.97 1.11
N LEU A 99 0.04 -17.65 1.72
CA LEU A 99 0.29 -18.70 2.70
C LEU A 99 0.39 -20.10 2.09
N TYR A 100 0.08 -20.29 0.81
CA TYR A 100 0.13 -21.62 0.20
C TYR A 100 1.57 -22.12 0.07
N HIS A 101 1.88 -23.15 0.85
CA HIS A 101 3.20 -23.79 0.89
C HIS A 101 3.26 -25.02 -0.03
N THR A 102 4.47 -25.32 -0.51
CA THR A 102 4.80 -26.50 -1.32
C THR A 102 6.18 -26.99 -0.90
N ASP A 103 6.43 -28.30 -0.92
CA ASP A 103 7.74 -28.89 -0.59
C ASP A 103 8.85 -28.61 -1.63
N SER A 104 8.57 -27.81 -2.67
CA SER A 104 9.55 -27.40 -3.66
C SER A 104 10.58 -26.42 -3.09
N GLU A 105 11.84 -26.57 -3.47
CA GLU A 105 12.91 -25.61 -3.17
C GLU A 105 12.62 -24.19 -3.71
N GLU A 106 11.76 -24.08 -4.74
CA GLU A 106 11.33 -22.81 -5.33
C GLU A 106 10.06 -22.24 -4.66
N CYS A 107 9.65 -22.76 -3.50
CA CYS A 107 8.45 -22.28 -2.82
C CYS A 107 8.49 -20.76 -2.59
N ASN A 108 7.40 -20.11 -2.96
CA ASN A 108 7.23 -18.67 -2.86
C ASN A 108 6.15 -18.24 -1.88
N CYS A 109 5.77 -19.09 -0.93
CA CYS A 109 4.94 -18.64 0.19
C CYS A 109 5.68 -17.60 1.04
N LEU A 110 4.93 -16.82 1.81
CA LEU A 110 5.43 -15.73 2.63
C LEU A 110 6.56 -16.19 3.56
N LEU A 111 6.35 -17.30 4.29
CA LEU A 111 7.34 -17.77 5.27
C LEU A 111 8.62 -18.30 4.60
N CYS A 112 8.52 -18.98 3.45
CA CYS A 112 9.70 -19.42 2.70
C CYS A 112 10.52 -18.25 2.14
N LYS A 113 9.85 -17.14 1.77
CA LYS A 113 10.54 -15.94 1.26
C LYS A 113 11.12 -15.07 2.37
N VAL A 114 10.44 -14.95 3.51
CA VAL A 114 10.88 -14.14 4.66
C VAL A 114 11.86 -14.89 5.56
N LYS A 115 11.88 -16.22 5.53
CA LYS A 115 12.87 -17.07 6.26
C LYS A 115 12.97 -16.78 7.77
N GLY A 116 11.85 -16.38 8.38
CA GLY A 116 11.77 -16.04 9.81
C GLY A 116 12.44 -14.71 10.19
N GLU A 117 12.81 -13.91 9.19
CA GLU A 117 13.39 -12.58 9.39
C GLU A 117 12.29 -11.53 9.56
N ASP A 118 12.65 -10.37 10.10
CA ASP A 118 11.71 -9.26 10.25
C ASP A 118 11.54 -8.52 8.91
N ILE A 119 10.44 -8.82 8.19
CA ILE A 119 10.15 -8.23 6.88
C ILE A 119 10.12 -6.70 6.92
N ILE A 120 9.72 -6.09 8.04
CA ILE A 120 9.70 -4.63 8.19
C ILE A 120 11.13 -4.11 8.30
N ARG A 121 11.96 -4.65 9.21
CA ARG A 121 13.35 -4.20 9.38
C ARG A 121 14.20 -4.38 8.14
N GLN A 122 14.04 -5.52 7.46
CA GLN A 122 14.79 -5.77 6.23
C GLN A 122 14.41 -4.81 5.11
N THR A 123 13.12 -4.56 4.96
CA THR A 123 12.62 -3.61 3.97
C THR A 123 13.07 -2.18 4.32
N GLU A 124 12.99 -1.80 5.58
CA GLU A 124 13.51 -0.53 6.10
C GLU A 124 15.00 -0.35 5.77
N ALA A 125 15.83 -1.35 6.05
CA ALA A 125 17.27 -1.31 5.76
C ALA A 125 17.55 -1.10 4.27
N LEU A 126 16.86 -1.84 3.38
CA LEU A 126 17.01 -1.68 1.94
C LEU A 126 16.61 -0.27 1.47
N ILE A 127 15.52 0.28 1.98
CA ILE A 127 15.10 1.65 1.62
C ILE A 127 16.11 2.69 2.11
N ARG A 128 16.66 2.53 3.34
CA ARG A 128 17.70 3.42 3.86
C ARG A 128 18.99 3.39 3.04
N GLU A 129 19.26 2.28 2.37
CA GLU A 129 20.39 2.09 1.45
C GLU A 129 20.06 2.48 -0.01
N ASP A 130 18.94 3.17 -0.27
CA ASP A 130 18.49 3.53 -1.62
C ASP A 130 18.23 2.32 -2.56
N ARG A 131 18.02 1.12 -1.98
CA ARG A 131 17.74 -0.13 -2.69
C ARG A 131 16.24 -0.42 -2.79
N VAL A 132 15.46 0.59 -3.14
CA VAL A 132 13.99 0.52 -3.20
C VAL A 132 13.50 -0.56 -4.18
N ARG A 133 14.11 -0.63 -5.37
CA ARG A 133 13.78 -1.63 -6.37
C ARG A 133 13.98 -3.06 -5.85
N GLU A 134 15.08 -3.31 -5.14
CA GLU A 134 15.35 -4.63 -4.58
C GLU A 134 14.32 -5.00 -3.51
N ALA A 135 13.94 -4.05 -2.65
CA ALA A 135 12.88 -4.25 -1.66
C ALA A 135 11.56 -4.62 -2.35
N TRP A 136 11.23 -3.94 -3.46
CA TRP A 136 10.05 -4.23 -4.26
C TRP A 136 10.11 -5.61 -4.95
N GLU A 137 11.24 -5.98 -5.54
CA GLU A 137 11.46 -7.28 -6.18
C GLU A 137 11.37 -8.43 -5.16
N LYS A 138 11.91 -8.25 -3.94
CA LYS A 138 11.76 -9.21 -2.84
C LYS A 138 10.30 -9.43 -2.46
N LEU A 139 9.53 -8.35 -2.30
CA LEU A 139 8.11 -8.43 -1.96
C LEU A 139 7.29 -9.08 -3.07
N THR A 140 7.50 -8.69 -4.32
CA THR A 140 6.77 -9.26 -5.47
C THR A 140 7.14 -10.70 -5.78
N SER A 141 8.27 -11.19 -5.26
CA SER A 141 8.62 -12.61 -5.33
C SER A 141 7.73 -13.50 -4.44
N ILE A 142 6.97 -12.91 -3.50
CA ILE A 142 6.02 -13.63 -2.64
C ILE A 142 4.74 -13.91 -3.43
N ARG A 143 4.24 -15.14 -3.33
CA ARG A 143 3.04 -15.59 -4.02
C ARG A 143 1.86 -14.66 -3.74
N GLY A 144 1.23 -14.19 -4.82
CA GLY A 144 0.03 -13.36 -4.73
C GLY A 144 0.30 -11.90 -4.35
N ILE A 145 1.55 -11.51 -4.10
CA ILE A 145 1.95 -10.12 -3.87
C ILE A 145 2.32 -9.51 -5.22
N GLY A 146 1.37 -8.78 -5.81
CA GLY A 146 1.60 -8.04 -7.05
C GLY A 146 2.21 -6.66 -6.81
N ALA A 147 2.61 -6.00 -7.89
CA ALA A 147 3.19 -4.65 -7.91
C ALA A 147 2.49 -3.66 -6.96
N LYS A 148 1.16 -3.56 -7.06
CA LYS A 148 0.34 -2.66 -6.24
C LYS A 148 0.49 -2.94 -4.73
N ILE A 149 0.50 -4.21 -4.32
CA ILE A 149 0.57 -4.57 -2.90
C ILE A 149 1.98 -4.30 -2.36
N ALA A 150 3.01 -4.65 -3.13
CA ALA A 150 4.39 -4.33 -2.78
C ALA A 150 4.58 -2.82 -2.62
N SER A 151 4.13 -2.02 -3.60
CA SER A 151 4.19 -0.56 -3.54
C SER A 151 3.40 0.02 -2.36
N LEU A 152 2.25 -0.56 -2.03
CA LEU A 152 1.42 -0.15 -0.88
C LEU A 152 2.17 -0.34 0.44
N PHE A 153 2.80 -1.50 0.64
CA PHE A 153 3.59 -1.78 1.84
C PHE A 153 4.83 -0.87 1.93
N LEU A 154 5.58 -0.70 0.83
CA LEU A 154 6.76 0.17 0.80
C LEU A 154 6.42 1.63 1.12
N ARG A 155 5.33 2.15 0.53
CA ARG A 155 4.83 3.50 0.78
C ARG A 155 4.58 3.73 2.26
N ASP A 156 3.82 2.83 2.87
CA ASP A 156 3.41 2.99 4.26
C ASP A 156 4.60 2.83 5.19
N LEU A 157 5.48 1.86 4.94
CA LEU A 157 6.72 1.69 5.70
C LEU A 157 7.57 2.98 5.67
N ALA A 158 7.72 3.59 4.50
CA ALA A 158 8.46 4.84 4.37
C ALA A 158 7.79 6.01 5.10
N VAL A 159 6.47 6.14 5.05
CA VAL A 159 5.76 7.16 5.83
C VAL A 159 5.88 6.91 7.34
N TRP A 160 5.89 5.65 7.77
CA TRP A 160 5.99 5.27 9.18
C TRP A 160 7.34 5.62 9.79
N PHE A 161 8.43 5.31 9.07
CA PHE A 161 9.81 5.53 9.51
C PHE A 161 10.43 6.83 8.98
N ASP A 162 9.63 7.67 8.32
CA ASP A 162 10.05 8.93 7.70
C ASP A 162 11.25 8.75 6.73
N LEU A 163 11.13 7.76 5.84
CA LEU A 163 12.17 7.42 4.85
C LEU A 163 11.94 8.19 3.55
N THR A 164 13.00 8.79 3.04
CA THR A 164 13.01 9.55 1.77
C THR A 164 14.16 9.09 0.87
N PRO A 165 14.05 7.91 0.24
CA PRO A 165 15.09 7.45 -0.68
C PRO A 165 15.20 8.39 -1.89
N ASN A 166 16.39 8.47 -2.48
CA ASN A 166 16.71 9.39 -3.57
C ASN A 166 16.40 8.81 -4.94
N VAL A 167 16.34 7.48 -5.06
CA VAL A 167 16.14 6.76 -6.32
C VAL A 167 14.91 5.85 -6.23
N ASP A 168 14.35 5.53 -7.39
CA ASP A 168 13.35 4.45 -7.51
C ASP A 168 12.07 4.59 -6.65
N ARG A 169 11.79 5.79 -6.12
CA ARG A 169 10.59 6.12 -5.32
C ARG A 169 9.27 5.78 -6.00
N TRP A 170 9.25 5.70 -7.32
CA TRP A 170 8.05 5.35 -8.08
C TRP A 170 7.60 3.90 -7.79
N TYR A 171 8.50 2.99 -7.37
CA TYR A 171 8.11 1.65 -6.87
C TYR A 171 7.31 1.70 -5.56
N MET A 172 7.31 2.84 -4.87
CA MET A 172 6.60 3.08 -3.62
C MET A 172 5.26 3.81 -3.85
N GLN A 173 4.83 3.93 -5.10
CA GLN A 173 3.59 4.62 -5.46
C GLN A 173 2.54 3.61 -5.93
N PRO A 174 1.71 3.05 -5.02
CA PRO A 174 0.63 2.17 -5.43
C PRO A 174 -0.37 2.94 -6.28
N VAL A 175 -0.74 2.37 -7.43
CA VAL A 175 -1.71 2.95 -8.34
C VAL A 175 -2.96 2.07 -8.40
N ASP A 176 -4.02 2.54 -7.75
CA ASP A 176 -5.33 1.92 -7.78
C ASP A 176 -6.33 2.73 -8.63
N VAL A 177 -7.62 2.38 -8.57
CA VAL A 177 -8.65 3.09 -9.32
C VAL A 177 -8.79 4.57 -8.88
N TRP A 178 -8.58 4.88 -7.60
CA TRP A 178 -8.72 6.23 -7.06
C TRP A 178 -7.53 7.10 -7.39
N VAL A 179 -6.32 6.54 -7.30
CA VAL A 179 -5.09 7.22 -7.72
C VAL A 179 -5.13 7.49 -9.22
N ARG A 180 -5.51 6.51 -10.06
CA ARG A 180 -5.68 6.70 -11.52
C ARG A 180 -6.63 7.84 -11.86
N ARG A 181 -7.83 7.82 -11.27
CA ARG A 181 -8.85 8.85 -11.51
C ARG A 181 -8.34 10.22 -11.09
N THR A 182 -7.79 10.32 -9.88
CA THR A 182 -7.31 11.61 -9.35
C THR A 182 -6.18 12.17 -10.20
N VAL A 183 -5.18 11.36 -10.55
CA VAL A 183 -4.05 11.83 -11.38
C VAL A 183 -4.52 12.21 -12.78
N LYS A 184 -5.43 11.46 -13.41
CA LYS A 184 -6.04 11.84 -14.68
C LYS A 184 -6.75 13.20 -14.60
N LEU A 185 -7.45 13.49 -13.50
CA LEU A 185 -8.12 14.77 -13.29
C LEU A 185 -7.11 15.92 -13.15
N LEU A 186 -5.97 15.68 -12.50
CA LEU A 186 -4.93 16.70 -12.27
C LEU A 186 -4.05 16.94 -13.50
N SER A 187 -3.61 15.86 -14.16
CA SER A 187 -2.69 15.90 -15.30
C SER A 187 -3.41 16.15 -16.64
N GLY A 188 -4.72 15.92 -16.68
CA GLY A 188 -5.51 15.99 -17.92
C GLY A 188 -5.20 14.88 -18.94
N SER A 189 -4.36 13.90 -18.58
CA SER A 189 -3.82 12.90 -19.51
C SER A 189 -4.15 11.48 -19.05
N ASN A 190 -4.34 10.57 -20.02
CA ASN A 190 -4.39 9.14 -19.73
C ASN A 190 -2.95 8.59 -19.70
N MET A 191 -2.56 8.01 -18.57
CA MET A 191 -1.23 7.48 -18.31
C MET A 191 -1.34 6.03 -17.84
N SER A 192 -0.33 5.22 -18.11
CA SER A 192 -0.14 3.91 -17.49
C SER A 192 0.13 4.03 -15.99
N ASP A 193 -0.01 2.93 -15.24
CA ASP A 193 0.24 2.95 -13.79
C ASP A 193 1.68 3.36 -13.45
N GLU A 194 2.66 2.95 -14.26
CA GLU A 194 4.05 3.36 -14.10
C GLU A 194 4.26 4.86 -14.34
N GLU A 195 3.67 5.40 -15.41
CA GLU A 195 3.72 6.83 -15.70
C GLU A 195 3.05 7.64 -14.59
N ILE A 196 1.94 7.16 -14.02
CA ILE A 196 1.26 7.77 -12.87
C ILE A 196 2.16 7.78 -11.64
N ALA A 197 2.79 6.65 -11.31
CA ALA A 197 3.72 6.54 -10.20
C ALA A 197 4.87 7.55 -10.32
N LYS A 198 5.50 7.62 -11.50
CA LYS A 198 6.57 8.58 -11.82
C LYS A 198 6.06 10.03 -11.77
N TRP A 199 4.85 10.28 -12.27
CA TRP A 199 4.25 11.61 -12.26
C TRP A 199 4.05 12.12 -10.82
N ILE A 200 3.60 11.28 -9.89
CA ILE A 200 3.45 11.67 -8.47
C ILE A 200 4.81 12.05 -7.87
N VAL A 201 5.85 11.25 -8.13
CA VAL A 201 7.22 11.54 -7.65
C VAL A 201 7.77 12.85 -8.21
N LEU A 202 7.52 13.14 -9.49
CA LEU A 202 8.02 14.35 -10.14
C LEU A 202 7.30 15.63 -9.70
N ASN A 203 6.04 15.54 -9.28
CA ASN A 203 5.19 16.71 -9.01
C ASN A 203 4.90 16.95 -7.53
N SER A 204 5.37 16.08 -6.62
CA SER A 204 5.16 16.20 -5.18
C SER A 204 6.48 16.33 -4.43
N GLY A 205 6.55 17.24 -3.45
CA GLY A 205 7.65 17.28 -2.49
C GLY A 205 7.66 16.07 -1.54
N ASN A 206 6.49 15.47 -1.29
CA ASN A 206 6.33 14.29 -0.47
C ASN A 206 5.42 13.25 -1.14
N PRO A 207 5.90 12.54 -2.17
CA PRO A 207 5.08 11.68 -3.02
C PRO A 207 4.36 10.55 -2.27
N GLU A 208 5.00 9.90 -1.29
CA GLU A 208 4.38 8.82 -0.52
C GLU A 208 3.19 9.34 0.30
N ARG A 209 3.33 10.50 0.96
CA ARG A 209 2.21 11.14 1.67
C ARG A 209 1.15 11.67 0.72
N ALA A 210 1.54 12.29 -0.40
CA ALA A 210 0.59 12.74 -1.40
C ALA A 210 -0.25 11.56 -1.94
N ASN A 211 0.36 10.40 -2.20
CA ASN A 211 -0.34 9.19 -2.63
C ASN A 211 -1.31 8.66 -1.55
N GLN A 212 -0.89 8.56 -0.27
CA GLN A 212 -1.81 8.22 0.84
C GLN A 212 -3.00 9.19 0.90
N GLY A 213 -2.71 10.48 0.73
CA GLY A 213 -3.68 11.56 0.73
C GLY A 213 -4.70 11.49 -0.40
N ILE A 214 -4.23 11.27 -1.63
CA ILE A 214 -5.08 11.06 -2.81
C ILE A 214 -6.04 9.91 -2.56
N TRP A 215 -5.51 8.76 -2.12
CA TRP A 215 -6.32 7.59 -1.87
C TRP A 215 -7.37 7.85 -0.79
N TYR A 216 -6.97 8.45 0.34
CA TYR A 216 -7.88 8.73 1.44
C TYR A 216 -8.97 9.71 1.03
N PHE A 217 -8.62 10.82 0.39
CA PHE A 217 -9.60 11.81 -0.07
C PHE A 217 -10.59 11.18 -1.05
N ALA A 218 -10.09 10.56 -2.12
CA ALA A 218 -10.94 10.02 -3.16
C ALA A 218 -11.83 8.86 -2.67
N SER A 219 -11.28 7.94 -1.86
CA SER A 219 -12.01 6.76 -1.40
C SER A 219 -12.88 7.00 -0.16
N GLN A 220 -12.44 7.84 0.78
CA GLN A 220 -13.11 8.02 2.08
C GLN A 220 -13.91 9.31 2.17
N VAL A 221 -13.50 10.37 1.48
CA VAL A 221 -14.18 11.68 1.51
C VAL A 221 -15.15 11.80 0.33
N CYS A 222 -14.66 11.61 -0.89
CA CYS A 222 -15.53 11.58 -2.07
C CYS A 222 -16.37 10.31 -2.08
N GLY A 223 -15.74 9.13 -1.95
CA GLY A 223 -16.44 7.83 -1.88
C GLY A 223 -17.13 7.40 -3.18
N SER A 224 -17.11 8.23 -4.22
CA SER A 224 -17.64 7.92 -5.56
C SER A 224 -16.94 8.75 -6.63
N GLU A 225 -16.92 8.22 -7.85
CA GLU A 225 -16.43 8.94 -9.03
C GLU A 225 -17.23 10.22 -9.28
N PHE A 226 -18.55 10.17 -9.11
CA PHE A 226 -19.42 11.35 -9.23
C PHE A 226 -19.00 12.51 -8.31
N ARG A 227 -18.70 12.23 -7.04
CA ARG A 227 -18.27 13.27 -6.09
C ARG A 227 -16.85 13.75 -6.36
N LEU A 228 -15.98 12.87 -6.87
CA LEU A 228 -14.64 13.25 -7.29
C LEU A 228 -14.68 14.17 -8.52
N ASP A 229 -15.58 13.92 -9.47
CA ASP A 229 -15.79 14.78 -10.64
C ASP A 229 -16.44 16.13 -10.27
N ALA A 230 -17.36 16.15 -9.32
CA ALA A 230 -17.93 17.40 -8.80
C ALA A 230 -16.84 18.32 -8.21
N PHE A 231 -15.88 17.73 -7.49
CA PHE A 231 -14.71 18.45 -6.98
C PHE A 231 -13.86 19.06 -8.10
N ARG A 232 -13.68 18.38 -9.24
CA ARG A 232 -13.03 18.96 -10.43
C ARG A 232 -13.78 20.21 -10.92
N THR A 233 -15.11 20.14 -11.00
CA THR A 233 -15.93 21.26 -11.50
C THR A 233 -15.78 22.49 -10.60
N GLU A 234 -15.75 22.31 -9.27
CA GLU A 234 -15.51 23.41 -8.34
C GLU A 234 -14.10 24.01 -8.46
N LEU A 235 -13.07 23.17 -8.62
CA LEU A 235 -11.70 23.64 -8.87
C LEU A 235 -11.62 24.47 -10.16
N THR A 236 -12.33 24.03 -11.20
CA THR A 236 -12.35 24.70 -12.51
C THR A 236 -13.14 26.01 -12.46
N ALA A 237 -14.31 26.04 -11.81
CA ALA A 237 -15.11 27.25 -11.64
C ALA A 237 -14.36 28.35 -10.85
N LYS A 238 -13.58 27.96 -9.83
CA LYS A 238 -12.70 28.87 -9.07
C LYS A 238 -11.53 29.39 -9.91
N ARG A 239 -11.04 28.64 -10.91
CA ARG A 239 -10.01 29.09 -11.87
C ARG A 239 -10.55 30.13 -12.85
N PHE A 240 -11.78 29.98 -13.36
CA PHE A 240 -12.41 30.94 -14.28
C PHE A 240 -12.80 32.27 -13.62
N THR A 241 -13.40 32.24 -12.44
CA THR A 241 -13.85 33.45 -11.73
C THR A 241 -12.71 34.38 -11.29
N SER A 242 -11.52 33.83 -11.05
CA SER A 242 -10.32 34.60 -10.69
C SER A 242 -9.45 35.01 -11.91
N GLY A 243 -9.90 34.69 -13.13
CA GLY A 243 -9.32 35.20 -14.38
C GLY A 243 -10.04 36.43 -14.93
N ILE A 244 -11.27 36.70 -14.47
CA ILE A 244 -12.11 37.82 -14.94
C ILE A 244 -11.85 39.10 -14.13
N SER A 245 -11.19 39.02 -12.98
CA SER A 245 -10.85 40.17 -12.12
C SER A 245 -9.51 40.84 -12.46
N GLN A 246 -8.96 40.63 -13.66
CA GLN A 246 -7.76 41.32 -14.19
C GLN A 246 -7.89 41.73 -15.67
N ALA A 247 -9.11 41.96 -16.15
CA ALA A 247 -9.35 42.59 -17.45
C ALA A 247 -10.12 43.90 -17.25
#